data_AF-A0A5S5AUZ9-F1
#
_entry.id   AF-A0A5S5AUZ9-F1
#
_cell.length_a   1.000
_cell.length_b   1.000
_cell.length_c   1.000
_cell.angle_alpha   90.00
_cell.angle_beta   90.00
_cell.angle_gamma   90.00
#
_symmetry.space_group_name_H-M   'P 1'
#
loop_
_entity.id
_entity.type
_entity.pdbx_description
1 polymer ?
#
loop_
_entity_poly.entity_id
_entity_poly.type
_entity_poly.pdbx_seq_one_letter_code
_entity_poly.pdbx_strand_id
1 'polypeptide(L)'
;MIKDLEFSINLYTEGEKFFDVLKAIIRDSKKSQWPHERERAVYAEELFKRALDTFEEAIHIAETRVEEGLHIEQDLKIIKELKAKRDYWKKKLEEVVSVSRC
;
A
#
# COMPACT_ATOMS: atom_id res chain seq x y z
N MET A 1 -9.03 30.28 -6.45
CA MET A 1 -9.53 29.10 -5.69
C MET A 1 -8.57 27.98 -6.00
N ILE A 2 -7.59 27.70 -5.12
CA ILE A 2 -6.61 26.62 -5.29
C ILE A 2 -7.36 25.33 -4.99
N LYS A 3 -8.01 24.72 -5.99
CA LYS A 3 -8.81 23.50 -5.82
C LYS A 3 -8.00 22.22 -5.98
N ASP A 4 -6.79 22.32 -6.55
CA ASP A 4 -6.02 21.17 -6.98
C ASP A 4 -4.66 21.16 -6.26
N LEU A 5 -4.70 21.06 -4.93
CA LEU A 5 -3.50 20.81 -4.14
C LEU A 5 -3.39 19.31 -3.90
N GLU A 6 -2.47 18.66 -4.61
CA GLU A 6 -2.18 17.24 -4.47
C GLU A 6 -0.96 17.03 -3.56
N PHE A 7 -1.06 16.05 -2.66
CA PHE A 7 0.06 15.53 -1.89
C PHE A 7 0.19 14.04 -2.22
N SER A 8 1.40 13.62 -2.61
CA SER A 8 1.68 12.25 -3.02
C SER A 8 2.78 11.65 -2.14
N ILE A 9 2.71 10.34 -1.91
CA ILE A 9 3.71 9.58 -1.16
C ILE A 9 4.46 8.69 -2.13
N ASN A 10 5.79 8.74 -2.10
CA ASN A 10 6.58 7.83 -2.91
C ASN A 10 6.66 6.46 -2.22
N LEU A 11 5.87 5.50 -2.70
CA LEU A 11 5.80 4.16 -2.08
C LEU A 11 7.13 3.38 -2.16
N TYR A 12 8.03 3.70 -3.09
CA TYR A 12 9.33 3.05 -3.16
C TYR A 12 10.22 3.45 -1.98
N THR A 13 10.26 4.75 -1.65
CA THR A 13 11.14 5.31 -0.60
C THR A 13 10.47 5.42 0.76
N GLU A 14 9.16 5.68 0.79
CA GLU A 14 8.40 6.01 2.01
C GLU A 14 7.33 4.98 2.35
N GLY A 15 7.08 4.01 1.45
CA GLY A 15 5.98 3.05 1.57
C GLY A 15 5.95 2.31 2.90
N GLU A 16 7.11 1.85 3.40
CA GLU A 16 7.19 1.13 4.68
C GLU A 16 6.58 1.92 5.85
N LYS A 17 6.93 3.21 5.97
CA LYS A 17 6.40 4.06 7.04
C LYS A 17 4.92 4.37 6.80
N PHE A 18 4.55 4.61 5.55
CA PHE A 18 3.17 4.88 5.19
C PHE A 18 2.24 3.71 5.56
N PHE A 19 2.59 2.49 5.13
CA PHE A 19 1.83 1.29 5.47
C PHE A 19 1.78 1.02 6.97
N ASP A 20 2.88 1.27 7.70
CA ASP A 20 2.90 1.09 9.15
C ASP A 20 1.96 2.07 9.87
N VAL A 21 1.91 3.33 9.43
CA VAL A 21 0.95 4.34 9.94
C VAL A 21 -0.50 3.91 9.66
N LEU A 22 -0.81 3.49 8.43
CA LEU A 22 -2.16 3.03 8.08
C LEU A 22 -2.55 1.80 8.92
N LYS A 23 -1.64 0.84 9.06
CA LYS A 23 -1.84 -0.35 9.89
C LYS A 23 -2.14 0.00 11.34
N ALA A 24 -1.42 0.94 11.92
CA ALA A 24 -1.65 1.40 13.29
C ALA A 24 -3.05 2.02 13.44
N ILE A 25 -3.45 2.90 12.51
CA ILE A 25 -4.77 3.54 12.50
C ILE A 25 -5.88 2.49 12.41
N ILE A 26 -5.77 1.52 11.50
CA ILE A 26 -6.77 0.46 11.34
C ILE A 26 -6.88 -0.36 12.62
N ARG A 27 -5.75 -0.79 13.20
CA ARG A 27 -5.74 -1.61 14.42
C ARG A 27 -6.39 -0.88 15.60
N ASP A 28 -6.03 0.37 15.79
CA ASP A 28 -6.39 1.11 17.00
C ASP A 28 -7.82 1.69 16.90
N SER A 29 -8.26 2.08 15.69
CA SER A 29 -9.55 2.77 15.52
C SER A 29 -10.72 1.84 15.18
N LYS A 30 -10.47 0.62 14.67
CA LYS A 30 -11.55 -0.28 14.19
C LYS A 30 -12.52 -0.77 15.27
N LYS A 31 -12.05 -0.90 16.52
CA LYS A 31 -12.88 -1.33 17.67
C LYS A 31 -13.35 -0.15 18.53
N SER A 32 -13.13 1.08 18.09
CA SER A 32 -13.53 2.25 18.85
C SER A 32 -15.04 2.29 19.04
N GLN A 33 -15.48 2.80 20.19
CA GLN A 33 -16.88 3.10 20.47
C GLN A 33 -17.38 4.31 19.67
N TRP A 34 -16.47 5.17 19.22
CA TRP A 34 -16.78 6.41 18.52
C TRP A 34 -16.90 6.19 17.00
N PRO A 35 -18.01 6.60 16.36
CA PRO A 35 -18.24 6.38 14.92
C PRO A 35 -17.16 6.93 14.01
N HIS A 36 -16.72 8.18 14.24
CA HIS A 36 -15.72 8.85 13.42
C HIS A 36 -14.35 8.15 13.46
N GLU A 37 -14.03 7.41 14.53
CA GLU A 37 -12.78 6.65 14.60
C GLU A 37 -12.87 5.38 13.75
N ARG A 38 -14.04 4.72 13.74
CA ARG A 38 -14.28 3.60 12.83
C ARG A 38 -14.23 4.04 11.37
N GLU A 39 -14.76 5.21 11.04
CA GLU A 39 -14.63 5.81 9.71
C GLU A 39 -13.16 6.04 9.32
N ARG A 40 -12.31 6.51 10.24
CA ARG A 40 -10.85 6.61 10.00
C ARG A 40 -10.23 5.25 9.69
N ALA A 41 -10.65 4.18 10.37
CA ALA A 41 -10.15 2.83 10.08
C ALA A 41 -10.55 2.36 8.67
N VAL A 42 -11.80 2.61 8.26
CA VAL A 42 -12.27 2.28 6.90
C VAL A 42 -11.47 3.05 5.86
N TYR A 43 -11.30 4.36 6.05
CA TYR A 43 -10.53 5.18 5.12
C TYR A 43 -9.05 4.76 5.05
N ALA A 44 -8.44 4.44 6.18
CA ALA A 44 -7.07 3.92 6.22
C ALA A 44 -6.94 2.57 5.49
N GLU A 45 -7.94 1.69 5.61
CA GLU A 45 -7.99 0.43 4.86
C GLU A 45 -8.09 0.66 3.34
N GLU A 46 -8.92 1.62 2.90
CA GLU A 46 -9.03 2.00 1.49
C GLU A 46 -7.71 2.55 0.93
N LEU A 47 -7.04 3.45 1.67
CA LEU A 47 -5.72 3.96 1.28
C LEU A 47 -4.67 2.84 1.20
N PHE A 48 -4.73 1.88 2.13
CA PHE A 48 -3.83 0.73 2.14
C PHE A 48 -4.02 -0.09 0.86
N LYS A 49 -5.26 -0.43 0.50
CA LYS A 49 -5.58 -1.17 -0.73
C LYS A 49 -5.10 -0.43 -1.97
N ARG A 50 -5.43 0.86 -2.09
CA ARG A 50 -4.98 1.69 -3.21
C ARG A 50 -3.46 1.71 -3.37
N ALA A 51 -2.72 1.80 -2.26
CA ALA A 51 -1.27 1.78 -2.29
C ALA A 51 -0.71 0.40 -2.72
N LEU A 52 -1.37 -0.70 -2.36
CA LEU A 52 -1.04 -2.03 -2.88
C LEU A 52 -1.32 -2.13 -4.39
N ASP A 53 -2.45 -1.59 -4.85
CA ASP A 53 -2.80 -1.56 -6.28
C ASP A 53 -1.75 -0.76 -7.08
N THR A 54 -1.26 0.36 -6.53
CA THR A 54 -0.15 1.13 -7.12
C THR A 54 1.15 0.32 -7.22
N PHE A 55 1.45 -0.55 -6.25
CA PHE A 55 2.57 -1.49 -6.39
C PHE A 55 2.35 -2.47 -7.53
N GLU A 56 1.14 -3.04 -7.65
CA GLU A 56 0.81 -4.01 -8.70
C GLU A 56 0.94 -3.38 -10.09
N GLU A 57 0.43 -2.16 -10.28
CA GLU A 57 0.58 -1.39 -11.51
C GLU A 57 2.06 -1.10 -11.83
N ALA A 58 2.83 -0.63 -10.85
CA ALA A 58 4.26 -0.35 -11.04
C ALA A 58 5.06 -1.61 -11.40
N ILE A 59 4.75 -2.75 -10.77
CA ILE A 59 5.36 -4.04 -11.10
C ILE A 59 5.01 -4.44 -12.53
N HIS A 60 3.73 -4.35 -12.93
CA HIS A 60 3.28 -4.70 -14.27
C HIS A 60 3.98 -3.87 -15.34
N ILE A 61 4.04 -2.54 -15.16
CA ILE A 61 4.75 -1.63 -16.08
C ILE A 61 6.23 -2.00 -16.19
N ALA A 62 6.89 -2.31 -15.07
CA ALA A 62 8.29 -2.70 -15.06
C ALA A 62 8.51 -4.05 -15.78
N GLU A 63 7.63 -5.02 -15.58
CA GLU A 63 7.68 -6.31 -16.27
C GLU A 63 7.50 -6.18 -17.78
N THR A 64 6.52 -5.39 -18.25
CA THR A 64 6.33 -5.13 -19.68
C THR A 64 7.56 -4.48 -20.31
N ARG A 65 8.17 -3.49 -19.64
CA ARG A 65 9.39 -2.84 -20.14
C ARG A 65 10.58 -3.80 -20.25
N VAL A 66 10.69 -4.72 -19.28
CA VAL A 66 11.68 -5.80 -19.34
C VAL A 66 11.39 -6.67 -20.56
N GLU A 67 10.17 -7.16 -20.76
CA GLU A 67 9.79 -8.02 -21.90
C GLU A 67 10.04 -7.35 -23.27
N GLU A 68 9.91 -6.02 -23.37
CA GLU A 68 10.17 -5.23 -24.59
C GLU A 68 11.66 -5.04 -24.91
N GLY A 69 12.57 -5.61 -24.11
CA GLY A 69 14.01 -5.66 -24.41
C GLY A 69 14.87 -4.57 -23.74
N LEU A 70 14.29 -3.76 -22.84
CA LEU A 70 15.05 -2.82 -21.99
C LEU A 70 15.63 -3.55 -20.76
N HIS A 71 16.30 -4.66 -21.00
CA HIS A 71 16.79 -5.55 -19.94
C HIS A 71 18.04 -4.99 -19.26
N ILE A 72 17.89 -4.53 -18.03
CA ILE A 72 19.01 -4.32 -17.12
C ILE A 72 18.79 -5.23 -15.91
N GLU A 73 19.83 -5.94 -15.47
CA GLU A 73 19.80 -6.82 -14.27
C GLU A 73 19.24 -6.09 -13.03
N GLN A 74 19.46 -4.78 -12.98
CA GLN A 74 18.95 -3.89 -11.95
C GLN A 74 17.43 -3.77 -11.95
N ASP A 75 16.76 -3.79 -13.11
CA ASP A 75 15.30 -3.70 -13.19
C ASP A 75 14.64 -4.98 -12.67
N LEU A 76 15.20 -6.14 -13.01
CA LEU A 76 14.75 -7.43 -12.47
C LEU A 76 14.88 -7.49 -10.94
N LYS A 77 15.97 -6.92 -10.41
CA LYS A 77 16.17 -6.82 -8.95
C LYS A 77 15.10 -5.94 -8.31
N ILE A 78 14.83 -4.77 -8.89
CA ILE A 78 13.81 -3.84 -8.39
C ILE A 78 12.43 -4.49 -8.44
N ILE A 79 12.05 -5.16 -9.52
CA ILE A 79 10.78 -5.88 -9.64
C ILE A 79 10.63 -6.92 -8.51
N LYS A 80 11.69 -7.69 -8.24
CA LYS A 80 11.68 -8.68 -7.17
C LYS A 80 11.49 -8.03 -5.79
N GLU A 81 12.15 -6.91 -5.53
CA GLU A 81 12.00 -6.16 -4.28
C GLU A 81 10.58 -5.60 -4.11
N LEU A 82 10.01 -5.03 -5.18
CA LEU A 82 8.65 -4.50 -5.18
C LEU A 82 7.61 -5.60 -4.91
N LYS A 83 7.74 -6.76 -5.56
CA LYS A 83 6.88 -7.93 -5.32
C LYS A 83 6.94 -8.38 -3.86
N ALA A 84 8.14 -8.50 -3.31
CA ALA A 84 8.32 -8.88 -1.91
C ALA A 84 7.67 -7.90 -0.94
N LYS A 85 7.82 -6.59 -1.17
CA LYS A 85 7.14 -5.54 -0.39
C LYS A 85 5.63 -5.63 -0.50
N ARG A 86 5.09 -5.76 -1.73
CA ARG A 86 3.67 -5.92 -2.00
C ARG A 86 3.09 -7.12 -1.25
N ASP A 87 3.74 -8.28 -1.36
CA ASP A 87 3.29 -9.52 -0.72
C ASP A 87 3.30 -9.43 0.81
N TYR A 88 4.36 -8.84 1.37
CA TYR A 88 4.46 -8.59 2.80
C TYR A 88 3.31 -7.71 3.30
N TRP A 89 3.08 -6.57 2.66
CA TRP A 89 2.05 -5.62 3.10
C TRP A 89 0.64 -6.11 2.83
N LYS A 90 0.40 -6.86 1.75
CA LYS A 90 -0.87 -7.54 1.49
C LYS A 90 -1.21 -8.51 2.63
N LYS A 91 -0.26 -9.34 3.05
CA LYS A 91 -0.44 -10.23 4.20
C LYS A 91 -0.72 -9.44 5.49
N LYS A 92 -0.03 -8.32 5.72
CA LYS A 92 -0.25 -7.48 6.90
C LYS A 92 -1.66 -6.87 6.93
N LEU A 93 -2.18 -6.47 5.77
CA LEU A 93 -3.55 -5.99 5.66
C LEU A 93 -4.54 -7.11 6.00
N GLU A 94 -4.35 -8.30 5.44
CA GLU A 94 -5.18 -9.48 5.74
C GLU A 94 -5.18 -9.80 7.24
N GLU A 95 -4.02 -9.80 7.90
CA GLU A 95 -3.89 -10.00 9.35
C GLU A 95 -4.71 -8.97 10.13
N VAL A 96 -4.60 -7.68 9.78
CA VAL A 96 -5.24 -6.59 10.54
C VAL A 96 -6.75 -6.57 10.32
N VAL A 97 -7.24 -6.94 9.13
CA VAL A 97 -8.67 -7.01 8.81
C VAL A 97 -9.30 -8.29 9.34
N SER A 98 -8.61 -9.44 9.27
CA SER A 98 -9.14 -10.77 9.69
C SER A 98 -9.31 -10.96 11.19
N VAL A 99 -8.58 -10.22 12.03
CA VAL A 99 -8.75 -10.16 13.51
C VAL A 99 -10.13 -9.62 13.95
N SER A 100 -11.05 -9.43 12.99
CA SER A 100 -12.41 -8.90 13.18
C SER A 100 -13.50 -9.98 13.09
N ARG A 101 -13.16 -11.29 13.06
CA ARG A 101 -14.13 -12.41 13.02
C ARG A 101 -14.28 -13.20 14.34
N CYS A 102 -13.83 -12.66 15.48
CA CYS A 102 -14.06 -13.27 16.80
C CYS A 102 -14.82 -12.30 17.72
#